data_AF-A0A9Q4SWV2-F1
#
_entry.id   AF-A0A9Q4SWV2-F1
#
_cell.length_a   1.000
_cell.length_b   1.000
_cell.length_c   1.000
_cell.angle_alpha   90.00
_cell.angle_beta   90.00
_cell.angle_gamma   90.00
#
_symmetry.space_group_name_H-M   'P 1'
#
loop_
_entity.id
_entity.type
_entity.pdbx_description
1 polymer ?
#
loop_
_entity_poly.entity_id
_entity_poly.type
_entity_poly.pdbx_seq_one_letter_code
_entity_poly.pdbx_strand_id
1 'polypeptide(L)'
;MKENYYYLEQTSEIASIKNALLQADWQQFCQLLCHEGIEIKQNNDEKRQNKAVICRVKMKGEYSSTLFTQILGEGELQLTLEQFSQPSGLEHFLTQFFALIDYQQQVNTKLSKKALIQFHSRYKYLLMAYSQVAYRELGRYMANIPNSLPLLQFAEQYQKALMKALSIPATREGHTNALMHMAGYFKRALSAEQKQLLTQEILSYRQGKTNLSAPLSRLKNYLAFYPDNYLLSQRYFSPYPAVFDDLRAQF
;
A
#
# COMPACT_ATOMS: atom_id res chain seq x y z
N MET A 1 27.32 -11.43 5.13
CA MET A 1 26.18 -11.05 4.25
C MET A 1 26.19 -9.55 4.06
N LYS A 2 26.13 -9.05 2.82
CA LYS A 2 26.03 -7.59 2.58
C LYS A 2 24.63 -7.12 2.99
N GLU A 3 24.56 -6.13 3.87
CA GLU A 3 23.31 -5.46 4.20
C GLU A 3 23.04 -4.38 3.15
N ASN A 4 21.91 -4.48 2.45
CA ASN A 4 21.46 -3.44 1.52
C ASN A 4 20.56 -2.46 2.27
N TYR A 5 20.76 -1.18 2.01
CA TYR A 5 20.02 -0.11 2.65
C TYR A 5 19.44 0.80 1.59
N TYR A 6 18.16 1.12 1.75
CA TYR A 6 17.44 1.99 0.82
C TYR A 6 16.94 3.21 1.55
N TYR A 7 16.77 4.29 0.81
CA TYR A 7 16.47 5.59 1.36
C TYR A 7 15.10 6.01 0.81
N LEU A 8 14.17 6.29 1.72
CA LEU A 8 12.98 7.07 1.43
C LEU A 8 13.33 8.52 1.76
N GLU A 9 13.42 9.34 0.71
CA GLU A 9 13.66 10.77 0.88
C GLU A 9 12.34 11.50 1.19
N GLN A 10 12.38 12.42 2.14
CA GLN A 10 11.31 13.40 2.35
C GLN A 10 11.63 14.69 1.59
N THR A 11 10.62 15.51 1.34
CA THR A 11 10.85 16.84 0.77
C THR A 11 11.45 17.82 1.79
N SER A 12 12.16 18.84 1.32
CA SER A 12 12.75 19.88 2.18
C SER A 12 11.70 20.66 2.98
N GLU A 13 10.43 20.68 2.53
CA GLU A 13 9.34 21.31 3.29
C GLU A 13 9.01 20.56 4.58
N ILE A 14 9.04 19.22 4.59
CA ILE A 14 8.86 18.42 5.82
C ILE A 14 10.00 18.69 6.81
N ALA A 15 11.23 18.86 6.30
CA ALA A 15 12.38 19.15 7.14
C ALA A 15 12.33 20.53 7.81
N SER A 16 11.50 21.42 7.28
CA SER A 16 11.35 22.80 7.73
C SER A 16 9.98 23.07 8.36
N ILE A 17 9.26 22.03 8.79
CA ILE A 17 7.98 22.16 9.50
C ILE A 17 8.17 23.10 10.71
N LYS A 18 7.48 24.24 10.66
CA LYS A 18 7.41 25.22 11.76
C LYS A 18 6.21 25.00 12.67
N ASN A 19 5.26 24.17 12.24
CA ASN A 19 4.04 23.87 12.98
C ASN A 19 4.33 22.79 14.03
N ALA A 20 4.14 23.11 15.31
CA ALA A 20 4.45 22.21 16.42
C ALA A 20 3.63 20.91 16.40
N LEU A 21 2.37 20.95 15.95
CA LEU A 21 1.52 19.75 15.83
C LEU A 21 2.05 18.84 14.72
N LEU A 22 2.29 19.37 13.52
CA LEU A 22 2.86 18.59 12.41
C LEU A 22 4.26 18.05 12.74
N GLN A 23 5.04 18.75 13.56
CA GLN A 23 6.33 18.27 14.03
C GLN A 23 6.18 17.08 15.01
N ALA A 24 5.18 17.13 15.90
CA ALA A 24 4.84 16.02 16.78
C ALA A 24 4.34 14.81 15.98
N ASP A 25 3.44 15.02 15.01
CA ASP A 25 2.95 13.99 14.09
C ASP A 25 4.12 13.35 13.32
N TRP A 26 5.07 14.17 12.86
CA TRP A 26 6.27 13.68 12.18
C TRP A 26 7.13 12.80 13.09
N GLN A 27 7.35 13.21 14.34
CA GLN A 27 8.08 12.41 15.32
C GLN A 27 7.37 11.08 15.60
N GLN A 28 6.05 11.10 15.77
CA GLN A 28 5.24 9.89 15.97
C GLN A 28 5.33 8.98 14.73
N PHE A 29 5.20 9.53 13.53
CA PHE A 29 5.35 8.79 12.28
C PHE A 29 6.71 8.08 12.19
N CYS A 30 7.78 8.80 12.55
CA CYS A 30 9.12 8.22 12.63
C CYS A 30 9.21 7.08 13.65
N GLN A 31 8.63 7.23 14.83
CA GLN A 31 8.62 6.18 15.86
C GLN A 31 7.87 4.93 15.39
N LEU A 32 6.74 5.10 14.72
CA LEU A 32 5.95 3.99 14.18
C LEU A 32 6.70 3.24 13.07
N LEU A 33 7.41 3.95 12.18
CA LEU A 33 8.29 3.30 11.22
C LEU A 33 9.36 2.46 11.92
N CYS A 34 10.01 2.98 12.97
CA CYS A 34 10.97 2.21 13.76
C CYS A 34 10.34 0.98 14.43
N HIS A 35 9.09 1.09 14.90
CA HIS A 35 8.34 -0.04 15.46
C HIS A 35 8.12 -1.16 14.42
N GLU A 36 7.87 -0.80 13.17
CA GLU A 36 7.79 -1.72 12.03
C GLU A 36 9.16 -2.21 11.52
N GLY A 37 10.24 -1.94 12.26
CA GLY A 37 11.60 -2.35 11.92
C GLY A 37 12.24 -1.53 10.79
N ILE A 38 11.68 -0.35 10.48
CA ILE A 38 12.21 0.56 9.46
C ILE A 38 13.10 1.59 10.15
N GLU A 39 14.40 1.53 9.87
CA GLU A 39 15.36 2.48 10.42
C GLU A 39 15.16 3.90 9.85
N ILE A 40 15.45 4.92 10.65
CA ILE A 40 15.43 6.31 10.20
C ILE A 40 16.80 6.91 10.46
N LYS A 41 17.40 7.53 9.43
CA LYS A 41 18.65 8.27 9.59
C LYS A 41 18.43 9.75 9.27
N GLN A 42 18.72 10.59 10.24
CA GLN A 42 18.84 12.01 9.97
C GLN A 42 20.15 12.25 9.24
N ASN A 43 20.10 12.97 8.13
CA ASN A 43 21.30 13.25 7.37
C ASN A 43 22.11 14.33 8.12
N ASN A 44 23.32 13.97 8.56
CA ASN A 44 24.31 14.92 9.08
C ASN A 44 25.34 15.32 8.00
N ASP A 45 25.21 14.84 6.75
CA ASP A 45 26.16 15.15 5.68
C ASP A 45 26.04 16.61 5.25
N GLU A 46 27.04 17.41 5.66
CA GLU A 46 27.25 18.82 5.28
C GLU A 46 27.30 19.05 3.75
N LYS A 47 27.46 17.98 2.95
CA LYS A 47 27.61 18.05 1.47
C LYS A 47 26.31 18.10 0.68
N ARG A 48 25.15 17.75 1.27
CA ARG A 48 23.84 17.98 0.65
C ARG A 48 23.21 19.19 1.33
N GLN A 49 23.33 20.37 0.71
CA GLN A 49 22.95 21.68 1.26
C GLN A 49 21.46 21.88 1.64
N ASN A 50 20.62 20.84 1.58
CA ASN A 50 19.25 20.89 2.08
C ASN A 50 19.04 19.78 3.10
N LYS A 51 18.81 20.17 4.36
CA LYS A 51 18.38 19.28 5.44
C LYS A 51 17.10 18.56 4.98
N ALA A 52 17.18 17.26 4.74
CA ALA A 52 16.04 16.37 4.55
C ALA A 52 16.26 15.17 5.46
N VAL A 53 15.27 14.78 6.28
CA VAL A 53 15.29 13.51 6.99
C VAL A 53 15.14 12.41 5.95
N ILE A 54 16.11 11.49 5.91
CA ILE A 54 16.10 10.39 4.98
C ILE A 54 15.71 9.15 5.78
N CYS A 55 14.47 8.68 5.63
CA CYS A 55 14.06 7.43 6.25
C CYS A 55 14.86 6.30 5.58
N ARG A 56 15.67 5.56 6.33
CA ARG A 56 16.54 4.52 5.78
C ARG A 56 15.91 3.17 5.98
N VAL A 57 15.22 2.68 4.98
CA VAL A 57 14.65 1.34 5.02
C VAL A 57 15.77 0.30 4.96
N LYS A 58 16.14 -0.27 6.11
CA LYS A 58 17.01 -1.44 6.20
C LYS A 58 16.22 -2.69 5.81
N MET A 59 16.61 -3.36 4.74
CA MET A 59 15.95 -4.60 4.28
C MET A 59 16.98 -5.73 4.19
N LYS A 60 16.67 -6.89 4.79
CA LYS A 60 17.50 -8.09 4.69
C LYS A 60 17.23 -8.78 3.35
N GLY A 61 18.26 -8.98 2.52
CA GLY A 61 18.15 -9.78 1.30
C GLY A 61 19.38 -9.68 0.40
N GLU A 62 19.74 -10.80 -0.23
CA GLU A 62 20.83 -10.88 -1.23
C GLU A 62 20.43 -10.22 -2.56
N TYR A 63 19.11 -10.15 -2.84
CA TYR A 63 18.54 -9.56 -4.04
C TYR A 63 18.05 -8.13 -3.77
N SER A 64 18.91 -7.16 -4.05
CA SER A 64 18.50 -5.80 -4.32
C SER A 64 18.01 -5.75 -5.76
N SER A 65 16.70 -5.64 -6.03
CA SER A 65 16.30 -5.28 -7.39
C SER A 65 16.75 -3.85 -7.64
N THR A 66 17.39 -3.60 -8.78
CA THR A 66 17.76 -2.25 -9.21
C THR A 66 16.52 -1.36 -9.26
N LEU A 67 15.37 -1.95 -9.62
CA LEU A 67 14.07 -1.28 -9.63
C LEU A 67 13.58 -0.85 -8.24
N PHE A 68 13.74 -1.67 -7.18
CA PHE A 68 13.40 -1.24 -5.82
C PHE A 68 14.27 -0.05 -5.39
N THR A 69 15.55 -0.09 -5.77
CA THR A 69 16.50 1.00 -5.53
C THR A 69 16.08 2.28 -6.27
N GLN A 70 15.67 2.15 -7.53
CA GLN A 70 15.16 3.27 -8.33
C GLN A 70 13.89 3.87 -7.71
N ILE A 71 12.92 3.02 -7.36
CA ILE A 71 11.62 3.50 -6.87
C ILE A 71 11.75 4.25 -5.53
N LEU A 72 12.52 3.73 -4.58
CA LEU A 72 12.71 4.37 -3.28
C LEU A 72 13.88 5.36 -3.28
N GLY A 73 15.06 4.92 -3.70
CA GLY A 73 16.32 5.65 -3.57
C GLY A 73 16.56 6.73 -4.62
N GLU A 74 15.90 6.68 -5.78
CA GLU A 74 15.99 7.73 -6.81
C GLU A 74 14.76 8.64 -6.84
N GLY A 75 13.84 8.49 -5.89
CA GLY A 75 12.78 9.47 -5.62
C GLY A 75 11.46 9.29 -6.38
N GLU A 76 11.18 8.14 -7.01
CA GLU A 76 9.86 7.91 -7.61
C GLU A 76 8.74 7.80 -6.56
N LEU A 77 9.05 7.33 -5.35
CA LEU A 77 8.17 7.35 -4.19
C LEU A 77 8.77 8.22 -3.09
N GLN A 78 8.21 9.42 -2.91
CA GLN A 78 8.57 10.37 -1.85
C GLN A 78 7.33 10.76 -1.06
N LEU A 79 7.53 11.11 0.21
CA LEU A 79 6.48 11.68 1.05
C LEU A 79 6.58 13.20 0.98
N THR A 80 5.56 13.85 0.40
CA THR A 80 5.47 15.31 0.35
C THR A 80 4.80 15.87 1.60
N LEU A 81 5.07 17.14 1.93
CA LEU A 81 4.38 17.80 3.04
C LEU A 81 2.86 17.82 2.84
N GLU A 82 2.40 17.99 1.60
CA GLU A 82 0.96 17.97 1.27
C GLU A 82 0.34 16.61 1.61
N GLN A 83 0.94 15.50 1.18
CA GLN A 83 0.50 14.15 1.54
C GLN A 83 0.58 13.93 3.06
N PHE A 84 1.67 14.38 3.68
CA PHE A 84 1.85 14.30 5.13
C PHE A 84 0.92 15.23 5.93
N SER A 85 0.24 16.19 5.30
CA SER A 85 -0.72 17.06 5.99
C SER A 85 -2.17 16.60 5.84
N GLN A 86 -2.47 15.71 4.89
CA GLN A 86 -3.84 15.31 4.56
C GLN A 86 -4.09 13.83 4.83
N PRO A 87 -5.14 13.43 5.61
CA PRO A 87 -5.53 12.03 5.89
C PRO A 87 -5.37 11.10 4.69
N SER A 88 -6.12 11.36 3.62
CA SER A 88 -6.10 10.56 2.39
C SER A 88 -4.74 10.54 1.69
N GLY A 89 -3.95 11.62 1.76
CA GLY A 89 -2.63 11.71 1.15
C GLY A 89 -1.61 10.77 1.78
N LEU A 90 -1.62 10.66 3.11
CA LEU A 90 -0.73 9.72 3.81
C LEU A 90 -1.22 8.30 3.70
N GLU A 91 -2.52 8.04 3.79
CA GLU A 91 -3.06 6.69 3.59
C GLU A 91 -2.63 6.16 2.21
N HIS A 92 -2.67 7.02 1.19
CA HIS A 92 -2.20 6.70 -0.14
C HIS A 92 -0.70 6.45 -0.20
N PHE A 93 0.11 7.33 0.42
CA PHE A 93 1.56 7.14 0.52
C PHE A 93 1.91 5.82 1.23
N LEU A 94 1.35 5.59 2.42
CA LEU A 94 1.56 4.39 3.23
C LEU A 94 1.16 3.13 2.47
N THR A 95 0.06 3.17 1.73
CA THR A 95 -0.38 2.07 0.88
C THR A 95 0.66 1.71 -0.17
N GLN A 96 1.22 2.71 -0.87
CA GLN A 96 2.28 2.49 -1.86
C GLN A 96 3.57 1.97 -1.21
N PHE A 97 3.98 2.63 -0.12
CA PHE A 97 5.20 2.33 0.59
C PHE A 97 5.19 0.89 1.14
N PHE A 98 4.14 0.50 1.85
CA PHE A 98 4.04 -0.85 2.39
C PHE A 98 3.76 -1.92 1.32
N ALA A 99 3.11 -1.59 0.20
CA ALA A 99 3.02 -2.50 -0.94
C ALA A 99 4.41 -2.81 -1.52
N LEU A 100 5.27 -1.79 -1.62
CA LEU A 100 6.64 -1.93 -2.11
C LEU A 100 7.52 -2.73 -1.13
N ILE A 101 7.40 -2.47 0.17
CA ILE A 101 8.10 -3.25 1.20
C ILE A 101 7.67 -4.72 1.19
N ASP A 102 6.36 -4.98 1.15
CA ASP A 102 5.83 -6.34 1.10
C ASP A 102 6.25 -7.05 -0.20
N TYR A 103 6.33 -6.35 -1.33
CA TYR A 103 6.85 -6.93 -2.57
C TYR A 103 8.33 -7.34 -2.43
N GLN A 104 9.15 -6.46 -1.87
CA GLN A 104 10.56 -6.77 -1.61
C GLN A 104 10.70 -8.00 -0.72
N GLN A 105 9.95 -8.04 0.38
CA GLN A 105 10.04 -9.11 1.37
C GLN A 105 9.49 -10.44 0.88
N GLN A 106 8.36 -10.45 0.15
CA GLN A 106 7.68 -11.67 -0.24
C GLN A 106 8.11 -12.19 -1.61
N VAL A 107 8.56 -11.31 -2.51
CA VAL A 107 8.94 -11.67 -3.88
C VAL A 107 10.45 -11.58 -4.08
N ASN A 108 11.08 -10.44 -3.79
CA ASN A 108 12.48 -10.24 -4.16
C ASN A 108 13.45 -11.05 -3.29
N THR A 109 13.17 -11.26 -2.00
CA THR A 109 14.04 -12.07 -1.13
C THR A 109 14.16 -13.54 -1.60
N LYS A 110 13.09 -14.09 -2.17
CA LYS A 110 13.01 -15.48 -2.64
C LYS A 110 12.12 -15.58 -3.88
N LEU A 111 12.65 -15.10 -5.00
CA LEU A 111 11.92 -15.05 -6.25
C LEU A 111 11.44 -16.44 -6.68
N SER A 112 10.13 -16.58 -6.84
CA SER A 112 9.50 -17.78 -7.38
C SER A 112 8.14 -17.44 -7.99
N LYS A 113 7.63 -18.31 -8.87
CA LYS A 113 6.26 -18.19 -9.39
C LYS A 113 5.23 -18.12 -8.27
N LYS A 114 5.40 -18.99 -7.27
CA LYS A 114 4.51 -19.09 -6.12
C LYS A 114 4.46 -17.77 -5.36
N ALA A 115 5.62 -17.16 -5.11
CA ALA A 115 5.71 -15.85 -4.46
C ALA A 115 4.96 -14.76 -5.25
N LEU A 116 5.16 -14.68 -6.57
CA LEU A 116 4.46 -13.72 -7.43
C LEU A 116 2.94 -13.92 -7.42
N ILE A 117 2.47 -15.17 -7.57
CA ILE A 117 1.04 -15.50 -7.57
C ILE A 117 0.43 -15.17 -6.20
N GLN A 118 1.09 -15.53 -5.12
CA GLN A 118 0.62 -15.24 -3.76
C GLN A 118 0.57 -13.73 -3.51
N PHE A 119 1.61 -12.99 -3.89
CA PHE A 119 1.61 -11.54 -3.80
C PHE A 119 0.45 -10.96 -4.60
N HIS A 120 0.36 -11.24 -5.91
CA HIS A 120 -0.71 -10.70 -6.76
C HIS A 120 -2.11 -11.01 -6.23
N SER A 121 -2.31 -12.25 -5.75
CA SER A 121 -3.60 -12.68 -5.19
C SER A 121 -4.04 -11.83 -4.00
N ARG A 122 -3.12 -11.44 -3.11
CA ARG A 122 -3.41 -10.59 -1.94
C ARG A 122 -3.69 -9.13 -2.29
N TYR A 123 -3.17 -8.62 -3.42
CA TYR A 123 -3.30 -7.23 -3.85
C TYR A 123 -4.42 -7.00 -4.88
N LYS A 124 -5.14 -8.06 -5.24
CA LYS A 124 -6.11 -8.06 -6.34
C LYS A 124 -7.18 -6.97 -6.21
N TYR A 125 -7.82 -6.85 -5.05
CA TYR A 125 -8.86 -5.82 -4.85
C TYR A 125 -8.31 -4.42 -4.64
N LEU A 126 -7.07 -4.30 -4.15
CA LEU A 126 -6.38 -3.02 -4.12
C LEU A 126 -6.11 -2.52 -5.54
N LEU A 127 -5.55 -3.37 -6.41
CA LEU A 127 -5.39 -3.07 -7.83
C LEU A 127 -6.71 -2.70 -8.50
N MET A 128 -7.80 -3.41 -8.20
CA MET A 128 -9.12 -3.10 -8.75
C MET A 128 -9.61 -1.70 -8.33
N ALA A 129 -9.37 -1.32 -7.07
CA ALA A 129 -9.77 0.00 -6.58
C ALA A 129 -8.95 1.13 -7.21
N TYR A 130 -7.65 0.90 -7.43
CA TYR A 130 -6.73 1.90 -7.96
C TYR A 130 -6.79 2.01 -9.49
N SER A 131 -6.92 0.90 -10.19
CA SER A 131 -6.99 0.88 -11.66
C SER A 131 -7.60 -0.42 -12.18
N GLN A 132 -8.84 -0.32 -12.68
CA GLN A 132 -9.52 -1.44 -13.34
C GLN A 132 -8.76 -1.95 -14.57
N VAL A 133 -8.03 -1.08 -15.26
CA VAL A 133 -7.16 -1.42 -16.40
C VAL A 133 -5.99 -2.27 -15.92
N ALA A 134 -5.23 -1.77 -14.94
CA ALA A 134 -4.08 -2.50 -14.40
C ALA A 134 -4.49 -3.82 -13.76
N TYR A 135 -5.63 -3.87 -13.07
CA TYR A 135 -6.21 -5.12 -12.54
C TYR A 135 -6.36 -6.19 -13.63
N ARG A 136 -6.90 -5.84 -14.80
CA ARG A 136 -7.08 -6.78 -15.92
C ARG A 136 -5.75 -7.15 -16.57
N GLU A 137 -4.90 -6.16 -16.82
CA GLU A 137 -3.61 -6.34 -17.48
C GLU A 137 -2.64 -7.17 -16.64
N LEU A 138 -2.48 -6.84 -15.36
CA LEU A 138 -1.63 -7.58 -14.44
C LEU A 138 -2.17 -8.98 -14.17
N GLY A 139 -3.50 -9.17 -14.14
CA GLY A 139 -4.10 -10.49 -14.06
C GLY A 139 -3.74 -11.37 -15.27
N ARG A 140 -3.83 -10.82 -16.49
CA ARG A 140 -3.38 -11.52 -17.71
C ARG A 140 -1.87 -11.73 -17.72
N TYR A 141 -1.10 -10.76 -17.23
CA TYR A 141 0.35 -10.87 -17.13
C TYR A 141 0.72 -12.04 -16.21
N MET A 142 0.11 -12.15 -15.02
CA MET A 142 0.29 -13.28 -14.09
C MET A 142 -0.14 -14.63 -14.64
N ALA A 143 -1.11 -14.69 -15.57
CA ALA A 143 -1.47 -15.95 -16.20
C ALA A 143 -0.35 -16.50 -17.12
N ASN A 144 0.59 -15.63 -17.55
CA ASN A 144 1.65 -15.96 -18.50
C ASN A 144 3.05 -16.05 -17.85
N ILE A 145 3.13 -16.38 -16.55
CA ILE A 145 4.42 -16.45 -15.84
C ILE A 145 5.35 -17.53 -16.46
N PRO A 146 6.57 -17.17 -16.90
CA PRO A 146 7.52 -18.08 -17.57
C PRO A 146 8.14 -19.11 -16.60
N ASN A 147 8.49 -20.31 -17.09
CA ASN A 147 8.95 -21.47 -16.27
C ASN A 147 10.35 -21.34 -15.63
N SER A 148 11.24 -20.50 -16.16
CA SER A 148 12.57 -20.19 -15.63
C SER A 148 12.97 -18.78 -16.07
N LEU A 149 14.23 -18.34 -15.93
CA LEU A 149 14.77 -17.13 -16.57
C LEU A 149 14.15 -17.02 -17.98
N PRO A 150 13.27 -16.03 -18.24
CA PRO A 150 13.21 -14.63 -17.80
C PRO A 150 12.35 -14.25 -16.56
N LEU A 151 12.18 -15.11 -15.55
CA LEU A 151 11.34 -14.82 -14.36
C LEU A 151 11.70 -13.53 -13.57
N LEU A 152 12.99 -13.18 -13.47
CA LEU A 152 13.42 -11.94 -12.78
C LEU A 152 12.91 -10.69 -13.51
N GLN A 153 13.17 -10.59 -14.82
CA GLN A 153 12.69 -9.50 -15.65
C GLN A 153 11.16 -9.40 -15.62
N PHE A 154 10.49 -10.54 -15.58
CA PHE A 154 9.04 -10.61 -15.44
C PHE A 154 8.57 -10.02 -14.09
N ALA A 155 9.25 -10.34 -13.00
CA ALA A 155 8.96 -9.79 -11.68
C ALA A 155 9.20 -8.26 -11.63
N GLU A 156 10.26 -7.76 -12.25
CA GLU A 156 10.55 -6.32 -12.29
C GLU A 156 9.50 -5.56 -13.13
N GLN A 157 9.10 -6.09 -14.28
CA GLN A 157 8.03 -5.50 -15.09
C GLN A 157 6.70 -5.50 -14.34
N TYR A 158 6.37 -6.59 -13.63
CA TYR A 158 5.20 -6.64 -12.77
C TYR A 158 5.25 -5.57 -11.67
N GLN A 159 6.38 -5.46 -10.95
CA GLN A 159 6.58 -4.47 -9.89
C GLN A 159 6.40 -3.05 -10.42
N LYS A 160 7.00 -2.72 -11.57
CA LYS A 160 6.89 -1.40 -12.19
C LYS A 160 5.43 -1.07 -12.55
N ALA A 161 4.72 -2.01 -13.15
CA ALA A 161 3.33 -1.82 -13.53
C ALA A 161 2.38 -1.74 -12.31
N LEU A 162 2.65 -2.51 -11.26
CA LEU A 162 1.97 -2.40 -9.96
C LEU A 162 2.15 -1.01 -9.35
N MET A 163 3.40 -0.55 -9.21
CA MET A 163 3.68 0.75 -8.59
C MET A 163 3.13 1.91 -9.42
N LYS A 164 3.17 1.81 -10.76
CA LYS A 164 2.49 2.76 -11.65
C LYS A 164 0.98 2.78 -11.44
N ALA A 165 0.35 1.64 -11.18
CA ALA A 165 -1.08 1.59 -10.91
C ALA A 165 -1.43 2.22 -9.55
N LEU A 166 -0.56 2.06 -8.55
CA LEU A 166 -0.76 2.59 -7.21
C LEU A 166 -0.34 4.07 -7.06
N SER A 167 0.36 4.66 -8.03
CA SER A 167 0.82 6.05 -7.95
C SER A 167 -0.30 7.10 -8.07
N ILE A 168 -1.45 6.71 -8.61
CA ILE A 168 -2.64 7.56 -8.70
C ILE A 168 -3.62 7.13 -7.60
N PRO A 169 -4.14 8.05 -6.76
CA PRO A 169 -5.14 7.69 -5.75
C PRO A 169 -6.36 6.99 -6.34
N ALA A 170 -6.88 5.99 -5.63
CA ALA A 170 -8.11 5.32 -6.03
C ALA A 170 -9.31 6.29 -6.00
N THR A 171 -10.19 6.16 -6.99
CA THR A 171 -11.43 6.94 -7.04
C THR A 171 -12.52 6.28 -6.20
N ARG A 172 -13.54 7.04 -5.80
CA ARG A 172 -14.74 6.48 -5.15
C ARG A 172 -15.39 5.38 -5.99
N GLU A 173 -15.39 5.54 -7.31
CA GLU A 173 -15.88 4.51 -8.24
C GLU A 173 -15.02 3.26 -8.20
N GLY A 174 -13.69 3.39 -8.23
CA GLY A 174 -12.76 2.26 -8.10
C GLY A 174 -12.98 1.48 -6.80
N HIS A 175 -13.00 2.17 -5.66
CA HIS A 175 -13.33 1.58 -4.37
C HIS A 175 -14.72 0.90 -4.39
N THR A 176 -15.73 1.54 -4.97
CA THR A 176 -17.07 0.96 -5.10
C THR A 176 -17.03 -0.36 -5.86
N ASN A 177 -16.30 -0.43 -6.97
CA ASN A 177 -16.17 -1.66 -7.75
C ASN A 177 -15.51 -2.77 -6.92
N ALA A 178 -14.41 -2.47 -6.23
CA ALA A 178 -13.74 -3.44 -5.36
C ALA A 178 -14.66 -3.93 -4.22
N LEU A 179 -15.37 -3.03 -3.55
CA LEU A 179 -16.33 -3.34 -2.49
C LEU A 179 -17.47 -4.23 -3.00
N MET A 180 -18.07 -3.92 -4.15
CA MET A 180 -19.13 -4.74 -4.76
C MET A 180 -18.62 -6.15 -5.12
N HIS A 181 -17.40 -6.26 -5.64
CA HIS A 181 -16.79 -7.56 -5.91
C HIS A 181 -16.58 -8.38 -4.64
N MET A 182 -16.09 -7.77 -3.55
CA MET A 182 -15.93 -8.47 -2.26
C MET A 182 -17.27 -8.81 -1.61
N ALA A 183 -18.29 -7.96 -1.74
CA ALA A 183 -19.65 -8.26 -1.28
C ALA A 183 -20.21 -9.56 -1.89
N GLY A 184 -19.80 -9.89 -3.12
CA GLY A 184 -20.19 -11.12 -3.82
C GLY A 184 -19.78 -12.42 -3.11
N TYR A 185 -18.76 -12.41 -2.25
CA TYR A 185 -18.36 -13.59 -1.47
C TYR A 185 -19.42 -14.00 -0.45
N PHE A 186 -20.16 -13.01 0.06
CA PHE A 186 -21.19 -13.23 1.07
C PHE A 186 -22.57 -13.55 0.45
N LYS A 187 -22.67 -13.71 -0.87
CA LYS A 187 -23.95 -13.87 -1.57
C LYS A 187 -24.79 -15.07 -1.12
N ARG A 188 -24.17 -16.11 -0.58
CA ARG A 188 -24.86 -17.31 -0.06
C ARG A 188 -25.06 -17.26 1.47
N ALA A 189 -24.33 -16.38 2.16
CA ALA A 189 -24.37 -16.27 3.62
C ALA A 189 -25.39 -15.22 4.09
N LEU A 190 -25.53 -14.12 3.36
CA LEU A 190 -26.40 -13.01 3.75
C LEU A 190 -27.85 -13.21 3.30
N SER A 191 -28.77 -12.74 4.14
CA SER A 191 -30.18 -12.57 3.79
C SER A 191 -30.35 -11.53 2.66
N ALA A 192 -31.52 -11.49 2.03
CA ALA A 192 -31.82 -10.48 1.01
C ALA A 192 -31.70 -9.05 1.59
N GLU A 193 -32.21 -8.84 2.80
CA GLU A 193 -32.14 -7.56 3.51
C GLU A 193 -30.69 -7.16 3.83
N GLN A 194 -29.88 -8.08 4.34
CA GLN A 194 -28.46 -7.83 4.65
C GLN A 194 -27.66 -7.44 3.39
N LYS A 195 -27.94 -8.09 2.24
CA LYS A 195 -27.33 -7.74 0.94
C LYS A 195 -27.75 -6.36 0.47
N GLN A 196 -29.03 -6.03 0.61
CA GLN A 196 -29.54 -4.71 0.26
C GLN A 196 -28.90 -3.62 1.12
N LEU A 197 -28.81 -3.81 2.44
CA LEU A 197 -28.16 -2.87 3.35
C LEU A 197 -26.68 -2.66 3.00
N LEU A 198 -25.93 -3.74 2.74
CA LEU A 198 -24.54 -3.65 2.31
C LEU A 198 -24.41 -2.89 0.99
N THR A 199 -25.28 -3.17 0.02
CA THR A 199 -25.28 -2.50 -1.29
C THR A 199 -25.58 -1.02 -1.16
N GLN A 200 -26.58 -0.65 -0.36
CA GLN A 200 -26.94 0.74 -0.08
C GLN A 200 -25.79 1.50 0.59
N GLU A 201 -25.09 0.87 1.54
CA GLU A 201 -23.94 1.49 2.21
C GLU A 201 -22.78 1.74 1.23
N ILE A 202 -22.45 0.78 0.37
CA ILE A 202 -21.44 0.95 -0.69
C ILE A 202 -21.84 2.07 -1.66
N LEU A 203 -23.11 2.13 -2.08
CA LEU A 203 -23.60 3.19 -2.96
C LEU A 203 -23.64 4.56 -2.28
N SER A 204 -23.88 4.60 -0.97
CA SER A 204 -23.84 5.84 -0.17
C SER A 204 -22.42 6.38 -0.11
N TYR A 205 -21.42 5.51 0.02
CA TYR A 205 -20.01 5.88 -0.12
C TYR A 205 -19.70 6.39 -1.55
N ARG A 206 -20.19 5.71 -2.60
CA ARG A 206 -20.01 6.17 -4.00
C ARG A 206 -20.50 7.60 -4.20
N GLN A 207 -21.63 7.94 -3.60
CA GLN A 207 -22.28 9.25 -3.68
C GLN A 207 -21.69 10.32 -2.76
N GLY A 208 -20.66 10.01 -1.95
CA GLY A 208 -20.08 10.98 -1.03
C GLY A 208 -20.80 11.15 0.30
N LYS A 209 -21.87 10.37 0.57
CA LYS A 209 -22.69 10.50 1.78
C LYS A 209 -22.05 9.88 3.02
N THR A 210 -21.14 8.94 2.84
CA THR A 210 -20.42 8.25 3.92
C THR A 210 -18.94 8.08 3.58
N ASN A 211 -18.14 7.76 4.60
CA ASN A 211 -16.71 7.47 4.49
C ASN A 211 -16.47 6.01 4.05
N LEU A 212 -15.30 5.74 3.46
CA LEU A 212 -14.91 4.39 3.03
C LEU A 212 -14.90 3.37 4.19
N SER A 213 -14.64 3.85 5.40
CA SER A 213 -14.63 3.04 6.62
C SER A 213 -15.97 2.36 6.90
N ALA A 214 -17.11 2.95 6.54
CA ALA A 214 -18.43 2.36 6.77
C ALA A 214 -18.61 1.01 6.02
N PRO A 215 -18.54 0.96 4.68
CA PRO A 215 -18.66 -0.32 3.96
C PRO A 215 -17.50 -1.28 4.25
N LEU A 216 -16.29 -0.77 4.54
CA LEU A 216 -15.16 -1.61 4.96
C LEU A 216 -15.43 -2.33 6.27
N SER A 217 -15.89 -1.62 7.30
CA SER A 217 -16.20 -2.19 8.61
C SER A 217 -17.33 -3.21 8.51
N ARG A 218 -18.36 -2.95 7.69
CA ARG A 218 -19.43 -3.93 7.46
C ARG A 218 -18.92 -5.21 6.79
N LEU A 219 -18.06 -5.10 5.77
CA LEU A 219 -17.44 -6.26 5.15
C LEU A 219 -16.52 -7.02 6.14
N LYS A 220 -15.73 -6.31 6.95
CA LYS A 220 -14.89 -6.92 8.01
C LYS A 220 -15.75 -7.69 9.02
N ASN A 221 -16.88 -7.11 9.45
CA ASN A 221 -17.82 -7.78 10.34
C ASN A 221 -18.40 -9.05 9.71
N TYR A 222 -18.86 -9.00 8.46
CA TYR A 222 -19.34 -10.21 7.78
C TYR A 222 -18.24 -11.26 7.59
N LEU A 223 -17.00 -10.84 7.33
CA LEU A 223 -15.86 -11.75 7.22
C LEU A 223 -15.54 -12.46 8.55
N ALA A 224 -15.81 -11.83 9.69
CA ALA A 224 -15.65 -12.45 11.01
C ALA A 224 -16.67 -13.58 11.26
N PHE A 225 -17.91 -13.42 10.79
CA PHE A 225 -18.95 -14.45 10.92
C PHE A 225 -18.91 -15.51 9.81
N TYR A 226 -18.44 -15.11 8.62
CA TYR A 226 -18.38 -15.94 7.42
C TYR A 226 -16.98 -15.87 6.82
N PRO A 227 -15.99 -16.53 7.46
CA PRO A 227 -14.60 -16.43 7.04
C PRO A 227 -14.40 -17.02 5.64
N ASP A 228 -13.71 -16.28 4.80
CA ASP A 228 -13.24 -16.72 3.49
C ASP A 228 -11.73 -16.50 3.41
N ASN A 229 -10.97 -17.59 3.23
CA ASN A 229 -9.51 -17.56 3.24
C ASN A 229 -8.94 -16.62 2.17
N TYR A 230 -9.63 -16.49 1.03
CA TYR A 230 -9.18 -15.63 -0.04
C TYR A 230 -9.36 -14.16 0.32
N LEU A 231 -10.52 -13.76 0.86
CA LEU A 231 -10.78 -12.41 1.37
C LEU A 231 -9.91 -12.05 2.57
N LEU A 232 -9.70 -12.97 3.51
CA LEU A 232 -8.83 -12.78 4.68
C LEU A 232 -7.39 -12.45 4.28
N SER A 233 -6.94 -12.95 3.13
CA SER A 233 -5.59 -12.66 2.61
C SER A 233 -5.47 -11.29 1.93
N GLN A 234 -6.59 -10.59 1.68
CA GLN A 234 -6.59 -9.36 0.87
C GLN A 234 -6.01 -8.18 1.65
N ARG A 235 -4.98 -7.56 1.09
CA ARG A 235 -4.38 -6.32 1.62
C ARG A 235 -5.32 -5.12 1.52
N TYR A 236 -6.41 -5.21 0.75
CA TYR A 236 -7.41 -4.15 0.69
C TYR A 236 -8.00 -3.77 2.06
N PHE A 237 -8.15 -4.73 2.98
CA PHE A 237 -8.70 -4.47 4.33
C PHE A 237 -7.70 -3.82 5.30
N SER A 238 -6.40 -3.95 5.03
CA SER A 238 -5.30 -3.41 5.83
C SER A 238 -4.08 -3.22 4.91
N PRO A 239 -4.06 -2.15 4.09
CA PRO A 239 -3.01 -1.94 3.08
C PRO A 239 -1.64 -1.70 3.73
N TYR A 240 -1.63 -1.08 4.91
CA TYR A 240 -0.47 -0.84 5.76
C TYR A 240 -0.78 -1.32 7.21
N PRO A 241 0.23 -1.35 8.11
CA PRO A 241 0.04 -1.74 9.51
C PRO A 241 -0.91 -0.81 10.27
N ALA A 242 -1.79 -1.38 11.10
CA ALA A 242 -2.82 -0.63 11.83
C ALA A 242 -2.25 0.39 12.84
N VAL A 243 -0.97 0.28 13.22
CA VAL A 243 -0.32 1.25 14.11
C VAL A 243 -0.28 2.67 13.53
N PHE A 244 -0.48 2.83 12.21
CA PHE A 244 -0.58 4.13 11.54
C PHE A 244 -2.01 4.69 11.47
N ASP A 245 -3.05 3.90 11.81
CA ASP A 245 -4.45 4.35 11.73
C ASP A 245 -4.70 5.54 12.68
N ASP A 246 -4.07 5.51 13.86
CA ASP A 246 -4.23 6.52 14.90
C ASP A 246 -3.41 7.79 14.66
N LEU A 247 -2.49 7.79 13.69
CA LEU A 247 -1.64 8.97 13.41
C LEU A 247 -2.48 10.21 13.04
N ARG A 248 -3.76 10.04 12.72
CA ARG A 248 -4.68 11.14 12.38
C ARG A 248 -6.11 10.98 12.90
N ALA A 249 -6.31 10.24 13.99
CA ALA A 249 -7.58 10.29 14.73
C ALA A 249 -7.86 11.69 15.37
N GLN A 250 -6.96 12.66 15.17
CA GLN A 250 -6.96 13.99 15.76
C GLN A 250 -7.39 15.12 14.80
N PHE A 251 -7.86 14.82 13.58
CA PHE A 251 -8.34 15.81 12.60
C PHE A 251 -9.85 15.67 12.31
#